data_AF-A0A352CGR5-F1
#
_entry.id   AF-A0A352CGR5-F1
#
_cell.length_a   1.000
_cell.length_b   1.000
_cell.length_c   1.000
_cell.angle_alpha   90.00
_cell.angle_beta   90.00
_cell.angle_gamma   90.00
#
_symmetry.space_group_name_H-M   'P 1'
#
loop_
_entity.id
_entity.type
_entity.pdbx_description
1 polymer ?
#
loop_
_entity_poly.entity_id
_entity_poly.type
_entity_poly.pdbx_seq_one_letter_code
_entity_poly.pdbx_strand_id
1 'polypeptide(L)'
;MGKPVDLHYQISDPSADQLTTLRAVKLALSRCHRYVPWNTECYTQALTARIMLRRRQIPMLLFVGFKKQEAGPLQGHAWTSCGSYILTGYRADLSSYSINGCFL
;
A
#
# COMPACT_ATOMS: atom_id res chain seq x y z
N MET A 1 3.13 -11.53 5.84
CA MET A 1 2.91 -10.83 4.56
C MET A 1 1.47 -10.98 4.05
N GLY A 2 0.87 -12.17 4.07
CA GLY A 2 -0.49 -12.40 3.57
C GLY A 2 -0.50 -13.66 2.72
N LYS A 3 -1.62 -13.96 2.06
CA LYS A 3 -1.61 -14.99 1.00
C LYS A 3 -1.05 -14.33 -0.27
N PRO A 4 -0.04 -14.90 -0.93
CA PRO A 4 0.37 -14.41 -2.24
C PRO A 4 -0.80 -14.56 -3.21
N VAL A 5 -1.04 -13.55 -4.02
CA VAL A 5 -2.08 -13.54 -5.05
C VAL A 5 -1.49 -13.09 -6.37
N ASP A 6 -2.16 -13.45 -7.46
CA ASP A 6 -1.77 -13.02 -8.79
C ASP A 6 -1.89 -11.50 -8.96
N LEU A 7 -1.09 -10.93 -9.86
CA LEU A 7 -1.10 -9.48 -10.14
C LEU A 7 -2.45 -8.98 -10.66
N HIS A 8 -3.25 -9.87 -11.26
CA HIS A 8 -4.59 -9.57 -11.75
C HIS A 8 -5.68 -9.80 -10.70
N TYR A 9 -5.32 -10.07 -9.44
CA TYR A 9 -6.30 -10.26 -8.38
C TYR A 9 -7.11 -8.98 -8.18
N GLN A 10 -8.42 -9.07 -8.35
CA GLN A 10 -9.32 -7.93 -8.20
C GLN A 10 -9.97 -7.94 -6.83
N ILE A 11 -9.93 -6.78 -6.17
CA ILE A 11 -10.76 -6.48 -5.00
C ILE A 11 -11.84 -5.51 -5.46
N SER A 12 -13.07 -5.71 -4.99
CA SER A 12 -14.17 -4.77 -5.21
C SER A 12 -13.82 -3.37 -4.72
N ASP A 13 -14.36 -2.36 -5.39
CA ASP A 13 -14.21 -0.97 -4.95
C ASP A 13 -14.82 -0.75 -3.56
N PRO A 14 -14.23 0.14 -2.76
CA PRO A 14 -14.71 0.39 -1.41
C PRO A 14 -16.08 1.04 -1.42
N SER A 15 -16.98 0.59 -0.54
CA SER A 15 -18.23 1.29 -0.26
C SER A 15 -17.98 2.68 0.36
N ALA A 16 -19.01 3.53 0.43
CA ALA A 16 -18.89 4.85 1.05
C ALA A 16 -18.39 4.80 2.51
N ASP A 17 -18.86 3.82 3.29
CA ASP A 17 -18.43 3.61 4.67
C ASP A 17 -16.97 3.11 4.75
N GLN A 18 -16.59 2.22 3.84
CA GLN A 18 -15.21 1.75 3.73
C GLN A 18 -14.28 2.89 3.31
N LEU A 19 -14.71 3.77 2.40
CA LEU A 19 -13.94 4.94 1.98
C LEU A 19 -13.70 5.91 3.14
N THR A 20 -14.70 6.12 3.99
CA THR A 20 -14.55 6.91 5.22
C THR A 20 -13.51 6.29 6.15
N THR A 21 -13.54 4.97 6.33
CA THR A 21 -12.55 4.22 7.11
C THR A 21 -11.14 4.32 6.51
N LEU A 22 -11.02 4.17 5.18
CA LEU A 22 -9.76 4.29 4.44
C LEU A 22 -9.13 5.67 4.64
N ARG A 23 -9.93 6.74 4.54
CA ARG A 23 -9.46 8.12 4.80
C ARG A 23 -8.99 8.31 6.24
N ALA A 24 -9.71 7.76 7.22
CA ALA A 24 -9.31 7.82 8.62
C ALA A 24 -7.98 7.09 8.88
N VAL A 25 -7.79 5.90 8.28
CA VAL A 25 -6.53 5.15 8.36
C VAL A 25 -5.39 5.92 7.70
N LYS A 26 -5.61 6.49 6.51
CA LYS A 26 -4.61 7.33 5.83
C LYS A 26 -4.14 8.49 6.70
N LEU A 27 -5.09 9.18 7.33
CA LEU A 27 -4.80 10.30 8.24
C LEU A 27 -4.03 9.84 9.48
N ALA A 28 -4.41 8.69 10.06
CA ALA A 28 -3.70 8.11 11.20
C ALA A 28 -2.24 7.78 10.84
N LEU A 29 -2.00 7.15 9.69
CA LEU A 29 -0.65 6.85 9.21
C LEU A 29 0.19 8.10 8.95
N SER A 30 -0.40 9.13 8.32
CA SER A 30 0.29 10.41 8.09
C SER A 30 0.69 11.08 9.41
N ARG A 31 -0.18 11.05 10.42
CA ARG A 31 0.15 11.53 11.76
C ARG A 31 1.26 10.70 12.40
N CYS A 32 1.16 9.38 12.37
CA CYS A 32 2.21 8.50 12.89
C CYS A 32 3.56 8.81 12.23
N HIS A 33 3.63 8.87 10.89
CA HIS A 33 4.85 9.20 10.17
C HIS A 33 5.48 10.52 10.62
N ARG A 34 4.65 11.53 10.92
CA ARG A 34 5.11 12.85 11.35
C ARG A 34 5.66 12.87 12.79
N TYR A 35 5.12 12.05 13.69
CA TYR A 35 5.39 12.14 15.13
C TYR A 35 6.27 11.02 15.68
N VAL A 36 6.49 9.93 14.94
CA VAL A 36 7.42 8.89 15.39
C VAL A 36 8.87 9.36 15.28
N PRO A 37 9.77 8.99 16.21
CA PRO A 37 11.16 9.43 16.20
C PRO A 37 12.06 8.65 15.21
N TRP A 38 11.48 7.77 14.37
CA TRP A 38 12.20 7.00 13.36
C TRP A 38 11.54 7.13 11.99
N ASN A 39 12.27 6.82 10.91
CA ASN A 39 11.69 6.88 9.56
C ASN A 39 10.68 5.75 9.35
N THR A 40 9.51 6.08 8.79
CA THR A 40 8.54 5.06 8.37
C THR A 40 8.63 4.83 6.87
N GLU A 41 9.40 3.82 6.48
CA GLU A 41 9.56 3.43 5.08
C GLU A 41 8.23 3.03 4.42
N CYS A 42 8.20 3.07 3.08
CA CYS A 42 7.02 2.74 2.29
C CYS A 42 6.43 1.36 2.64
N TYR A 43 7.29 0.35 2.84
CA TYR A 43 6.86 -1.00 3.22
C TYR A 43 6.22 -1.05 4.61
N THR A 44 6.80 -0.36 5.59
CA THR A 44 6.25 -0.29 6.95
C THR A 44 4.87 0.36 6.93
N GLN A 45 4.72 1.50 6.25
CA GLN A 45 3.43 2.18 6.12
C GLN A 45 2.38 1.29 5.44
N ALA A 46 2.76 0.65 4.33
CA ALA A 46 1.90 -0.25 3.57
C ALA A 46 1.43 -1.46 4.40
N LEU A 47 2.36 -2.07 5.15
CA LEU A 47 2.04 -3.19 6.03
C LEU A 47 1.14 -2.75 7.20
N THR A 48 1.41 -1.61 7.83
CA THR A 48 0.58 -1.08 8.92
C THR A 48 -0.84 -0.78 8.45
N ALA A 49 -1.00 -0.16 7.28
CA ALA A 49 -2.31 0.14 6.70
C ALA A 49 -3.14 -1.14 6.49
N ARG A 50 -2.50 -2.15 5.92
CA ARG A 50 -3.06 -3.48 5.71
C ARG A 50 -3.50 -4.14 7.02
N ILE A 51 -2.68 -4.08 8.06
CA ILE A 51 -3.04 -4.63 9.39
C ILE A 51 -4.26 -3.90 9.97
N MET A 52 -4.29 -2.56 9.90
CA MET A 52 -5.41 -1.77 10.41
C MET A 52 -6.73 -2.09 9.71
N LEU A 53 -6.70 -2.33 8.40
CA LEU A 53 -7.90 -2.57 7.60
C LEU A 53 -8.36 -4.03 7.62
N ARG A 54 -7.41 -4.98 7.68
CA ARG A 54 -7.73 -6.40 7.88
C ARG A 54 -8.49 -6.62 9.19
N ARG A 55 -8.14 -5.89 10.27
CA ARG A 55 -8.88 -5.91 11.55
C ARG A 55 -10.33 -5.43 11.43
N ARG A 56 -10.63 -4.66 10.39
CA ARG A 56 -11.97 -4.11 10.08
C ARG A 56 -12.66 -4.86 8.94
N GLN A 57 -12.11 -6.02 8.55
CA GLN A 57 -12.64 -6.86 7.46
C GLN A 57 -12.68 -6.13 6.09
N ILE A 58 -11.83 -5.13 5.90
CA ILE A 58 -11.68 -4.43 4.62
C ILE A 58 -10.51 -5.07 3.87
N PRO A 59 -10.74 -5.73 2.72
CA PRO A 59 -9.69 -6.38 1.96
C PRO A 59 -8.78 -5.32 1.31
N MET A 60 -7.48 -5.62 1.28
CA MET A 60 -6.46 -4.70 0.79
C MET A 60 -5.31 -5.47 0.14
N LEU A 61 -4.92 -5.07 -1.06
CA LEU A 61 -3.72 -5.59 -1.70
C LEU A 61 -2.50 -4.80 -1.24
N LEU A 62 -1.43 -5.53 -0.93
CA LEU A 62 -0.09 -5.00 -0.74
C LEU A 62 0.74 -5.39 -1.95
N PHE A 63 1.28 -4.38 -2.62
CA PHE A 63 2.19 -4.56 -3.75
C PHE A 63 3.59 -4.18 -3.32
N VAL A 64 4.56 -4.97 -3.76
CA VAL A 64 5.98 -4.70 -3.63
C VAL A 64 6.58 -4.78 -5.03
N GLY A 65 7.15 -3.68 -5.48
CA GLY A 65 7.74 -3.57 -6.80
C GLY A 65 9.12 -2.94 -6.76
N PHE A 66 9.88 -3.21 -7.81
CA PHE A 66 11.23 -2.67 -7.98
C PHE A 66 11.34 -1.98 -9.34
N LYS A 67 12.06 -0.87 -9.34
CA LYS A 67 12.39 -0.11 -10.55
C LYS A 67 13.90 0.02 -10.65
N LYS A 68 14.44 -0.32 -11.81
CA LYS A 68 15.85 -0.07 -12.14
C LYS A 68 15.96 1.34 -12.74
N GLN A 69 16.85 2.16 -12.20
CA GLN A 69 17.19 3.45 -12.82
C GLN A 69 18.31 3.23 -13.85
N GLU A 70 18.32 4.02 -14.92
CA GLU A 70 19.30 3.91 -16.01
C GLU A 70 20.75 4.04 -15.53
N ALA A 71 20.99 4.86 -14.50
CA ALA A 71 22.32 5.11 -13.94
C ALA A 71 22.33 5.10 -12.39
N GLY A 72 21.49 4.29 -11.75
CA GLY A 72 21.32 4.34 -10.29
C GLY A 72 20.99 3.01 -9.61
N PRO A 73 20.97 3.00 -8.26
CA PRO A 73 20.63 1.82 -7.48
C PRO A 73 19.18 1.38 -7.72
N LEU A 74 18.91 0.10 -7.50
CA LEU A 74 17.56 -0.47 -7.57
C LEU A 74 16.65 0.23 -6.56
N GLN A 75 15.52 0.77 -7.02
CA GLN A 75 14.53 1.39 -6.13
C GLN A 75 13.41 0.40 -5.82
N GLY A 76 13.34 -0.04 -4.57
CA GLY A 76 12.20 -0.78 -4.03
C GLY A 76 11.09 0.17 -3.59
N HIS A 77 9.86 -0.19 -3.86
CA HIS A 77 8.69 0.57 -3.43
C HIS A 77 7.53 -0.35 -3.07
N ALA A 78 6.74 0.06 -2.08
CA ALA A 78 5.58 -0.69 -1.62
C ALA A 78 4.36 0.24 -1.50
N TRP A 79 3.22 -0.25 -1.97
CA TRP A 79 1.97 0.49 -1.93
C TRP A 79 0.80 -0.45 -1.60
N THR A 80 -0.30 0.14 -1.15
CA THR A 80 -1.53 -0.60 -0.89
C THR A 80 -2.71 -0.02 -1.64
N SER A 81 -3.61 -0.89 -2.08
CA SER A 81 -4.89 -0.48 -2.66
C SER A 81 -6.07 -1.32 -2.17
N CYS A 82 -7.25 -0.72 -2.23
CA CYS A 82 -8.54 -1.36 -2.07
C CYS A 82 -9.34 -1.02 -3.34
N GLY A 83 -9.48 -1.99 -4.25
CA GLY A 83 -9.96 -1.73 -5.61
C GLY A 83 -9.16 -0.63 -6.30
N SER A 84 -9.86 0.37 -6.83
CA SER A 84 -9.30 1.56 -7.47
C SER A 84 -8.65 2.56 -6.50
N TYR A 85 -8.88 2.44 -5.19
CA TYR A 85 -8.39 3.39 -4.20
C TYR A 85 -7.01 3.02 -3.66
N ILE A 86 -5.98 3.82 -4.00
CA ILE A 86 -4.62 3.67 -3.46
C ILE A 86 -4.53 4.38 -2.10
N LEU A 87 -4.22 3.63 -1.05
CA LEU A 87 -4.16 4.15 0.31
C LEU A 87 -2.79 4.71 0.69
N THR A 88 -1.73 3.91 0.48
CA THR A 88 -0.35 4.26 0.86
C THR A 88 0.60 4.08 -0.31
N GLY A 89 1.70 4.83 -0.32
CA GLY A 89 2.75 4.65 -1.33
C GLY A 89 2.32 5.05 -2.74
N TYR A 90 1.34 5.95 -2.91
CA TYR A 90 1.05 6.49 -4.24
C TYR A 90 2.27 7.23 -4.78
N ARG A 91 2.66 6.92 -6.02
CA ARG A 91 3.64 7.68 -6.82
C ARG A 91 3.13 7.81 -8.26
N ALA A 92 3.45 8.92 -8.92
CA ALA A 92 3.03 9.15 -10.30
C ALA A 92 3.64 8.12 -11.27
N ASP A 93 4.82 7.58 -10.94
CA ASP A 93 5.56 6.63 -11.75
C ASP A 93 5.35 5.16 -11.33
N LEU A 94 4.28 4.85 -10.57
CA LEU A 94 3.98 3.47 -10.14
C LEU A 94 3.93 2.47 -11.30
N SER A 95 3.50 2.89 -12.50
CA SER A 95 3.46 2.06 -13.71
C SER A 95 4.83 1.59 -14.20
N SER A 96 5.92 2.26 -13.77
CA SER A 96 7.29 1.90 -14.14
C SER A 96 7.97 0.93 -13.18
N TYR A 97 7.27 0.51 -12.12
CA TYR A 97 7.75 -0.52 -11.18
C TYR A 97 7.33 -1.90 -11.66
N SER A 98 8.28 -2.83 -11.75
CA SER A 98 7.98 -4.24 -11.91
C SER A 98 7.45 -4.79 -10.59
N ILE A 99 6.24 -5.32 -10.57
CA ILE A 99 5.66 -5.90 -9.34
C ILE A 99 6.23 -7.30 -9.16
N ASN A 100 6.95 -7.51 -8.06
CA ASN A 100 7.56 -8.81 -7.72
C ASN A 100 6.79 -9.54 -6.62
N GLY A 101 5.89 -8.87 -5.91
CA GLY A 101 5.01 -9.48 -4.93
C GLY A 101 3.69 -8.75 -4.80
N CYS A 102 2.60 -9.52 -4.74
CA CYS A 102 1.26 -9.05 -4.44
C CYS A 102 0.64 -9.94 -3.36
N PHE A 103 0.07 -9.32 -2.32
CA PHE A 103 -0.44 -10.03 -1.15
C PHE A 103 -1.82 -9.55 -0.73
N LEU A 104 -2.74 -10.49 -0.55
CA LEU A 104 -4.06 -10.31 0.05
C LEU A 104 -4.10 -10.65 1.52
#